data_AF-A0A849E3E7-F1
#
_entry.id   AF-A0A849E3E7-F1
#
_cell.length_a   1.000
_cell.length_b   1.000
_cell.length_c   1.000
_cell.angle_alpha   90.00
_cell.angle_beta   90.00
_cell.angle_gamma   90.00
#
_symmetry.space_group_name_H-M   'P 1'
#
loop_
_entity.id
_entity.type
_entity.pdbx_description
1 polymer ?
#
loop_
_entity_poly.entity_id
_entity_poly.type
_entity_poly.pdbx_seq_one_letter_code
_entity_poly.pdbx_strand_id
1 'polypeptide(L)'
;MLTTNAIFVLAILCLIIFVSEMIAKTRWGKPLGVAIMVIVLGAVFANVGLIPSASNAIPLYSIIFKYIAPVAIFYLVLGVNLRKIKQAGMPMLVLFVLGSAATVIGVVVSYALVSPQAHLNEYSAPIAGMIAGTYTGGSINFNAVALHYKVNEAGVLYAGTVAVDNVLTTLWMLVTLAIPKVMHSLWPGKDIIQTTAEEASIEAVNKNHMDYRDFIILLPLGLAAFVISQAITTYFPAVPSILVITTIGLILAQIDRFHNLVG
;
A
#
# COMPACT_ATOMS: atom_id res chain seq x y z
N MET A 1 28.54 3.77 15.12
CA MET A 1 29.16 2.74 14.24
C MET A 1 28.23 1.57 13.93
N LEU A 2 27.51 0.99 14.92
CA LEU A 2 26.55 -0.09 14.66
C LEU A 2 25.29 0.36 13.90
N THR A 3 24.74 1.53 14.23
CA THR A 3 23.53 2.10 13.61
C THR A 3 23.70 2.50 12.14
N THR A 4 24.93 2.61 11.66
CA THR A 4 25.25 2.87 10.24
C THR A 4 25.55 1.58 9.46
N ASN A 5 25.67 0.44 10.15
CA ASN A 5 25.91 -0.84 9.51
C ASN A 5 24.61 -1.38 8.91
N ALA A 6 24.59 -1.57 7.59
CA ALA A 6 23.40 -1.99 6.86
C ALA A 6 22.84 -3.34 7.34
N ILE A 7 23.70 -4.30 7.68
CA ILE A 7 23.26 -5.63 8.13
C ILE A 7 22.61 -5.55 9.50
N PHE A 8 23.19 -4.76 10.41
CA PHE A 8 22.62 -4.55 11.74
C PHE A 8 21.25 -3.89 11.67
N VAL A 9 21.13 -2.80 10.90
CA VAL A 9 19.85 -2.12 10.73
C VAL A 9 18.82 -3.03 10.06
N LEU A 10 19.20 -3.78 9.03
CA LEU A 10 18.32 -4.74 8.37
C LEU A 10 17.83 -5.82 9.35
N ALA A 11 18.71 -6.37 10.19
CA ALA A 11 18.34 -7.35 11.20
C ALA A 11 17.32 -6.79 12.20
N ILE A 12 17.47 -5.54 12.63
CA ILE A 12 16.50 -4.87 13.49
C ILE A 12 15.17 -4.63 12.77
N LEU A 13 15.19 -4.20 11.51
CA LEU A 13 13.96 -4.01 10.73
C LEU A 13 13.18 -5.34 10.59
N CYS A 14 13.88 -6.43 10.29
CA CYS A 14 13.27 -7.77 10.25
C CYS A 14 12.70 -8.19 11.61
N LEU A 15 13.44 -7.90 12.71
CA LEU A 15 12.97 -8.17 14.06
C LEU A 15 11.70 -7.36 14.39
N ILE A 16 11.64 -6.08 14.01
CA ILE A 16 10.47 -5.23 14.19
C ILE A 16 9.25 -5.83 13.47
N ILE A 17 9.42 -6.29 12.23
CA ILE A 17 8.32 -6.92 11.47
C ILE A 17 7.85 -8.20 12.19
N PHE A 18 8.77 -9.07 12.56
CA PHE A 18 8.46 -10.32 13.25
C PHE A 18 7.73 -10.09 14.57
N VAL A 19 8.24 -9.20 15.42
CA VAL A 19 7.61 -8.85 16.70
C VAL A 19 6.25 -8.18 16.47
N SER A 20 6.13 -7.30 15.47
CA SER A 20 4.85 -6.66 15.12
C SER A 20 3.79 -7.69 14.73
N GLU A 21 4.16 -8.70 13.96
CA GLU A 21 3.26 -9.79 13.57
C GLU A 21 2.81 -10.61 14.78
N MET A 22 3.72 -10.93 15.70
CA MET A 22 3.39 -11.63 16.94
C MET A 22 2.44 -10.81 17.80
N ILE A 23 2.69 -9.51 17.98
CA ILE A 23 1.84 -8.62 18.77
C ILE A 23 0.46 -8.47 18.12
N ALA A 24 0.39 -8.33 16.79
CA ALA A 24 -0.87 -8.18 16.06
C ALA A 24 -1.79 -9.41 16.19
N LYS A 25 -1.25 -10.59 16.55
CA LYS A 25 -2.05 -11.80 16.84
C LYS A 25 -2.65 -11.81 18.26
N THR A 26 -2.20 -10.92 19.15
CA THR A 26 -2.71 -10.84 20.53
C THR A 26 -4.04 -10.06 20.60
N ARG A 27 -4.79 -10.21 21.70
CA ARG A 27 -6.07 -9.50 21.92
C ARG A 27 -5.95 -7.98 21.76
N TRP A 28 -4.84 -7.40 22.21
CA TRP A 28 -4.61 -5.95 22.19
C TRP A 28 -4.05 -5.47 20.85
N GLY A 29 -3.26 -6.29 20.16
CA GLY A 29 -2.69 -5.93 18.87
C GLY A 29 -3.59 -6.20 17.67
N LYS A 30 -4.54 -7.13 17.79
CA LYS A 30 -5.52 -7.45 16.74
C LYS A 30 -6.25 -6.23 16.15
N PRO A 31 -6.78 -5.27 16.96
CA PRO A 31 -7.44 -4.09 16.41
C PRO A 31 -6.49 -3.10 15.70
N LEU A 32 -5.19 -3.17 15.98
CA LEU A 32 -4.19 -2.24 15.43
C LEU A 32 -3.56 -2.79 14.14
N GLY A 33 -3.52 -4.11 13.99
CA GLY A 33 -2.93 -4.77 12.82
C GLY A 33 -1.39 -4.64 12.76
N VAL A 34 -0.78 -5.32 11.79
CA VAL A 34 0.68 -5.39 11.67
C VAL A 34 1.28 -4.04 11.26
N ALA A 35 0.63 -3.32 10.35
CA ALA A 35 1.15 -2.07 9.80
C ALA A 35 1.33 -0.97 10.87
N ILE A 36 0.32 -0.75 11.73
CA ILE A 36 0.42 0.23 12.81
C ILE A 36 1.50 -0.18 13.82
N MET A 37 1.60 -1.48 14.13
CA MET A 37 2.64 -2.00 15.03
C MET A 37 4.06 -1.73 14.50
N VAL A 38 4.31 -1.97 13.22
CA VAL A 38 5.61 -1.68 12.59
C VAL A 38 5.95 -0.20 12.68
N ILE A 39 4.99 0.69 12.47
CA ILE A 39 5.19 2.14 12.57
C ILE A 39 5.54 2.54 14.01
N VAL A 40 4.76 2.06 14.99
CA VAL A 40 4.98 2.40 16.40
C VAL A 40 6.32 1.87 16.90
N LEU A 41 6.61 0.59 16.67
CA LEU A 41 7.89 -0.01 17.08
C LEU A 41 9.08 0.61 16.34
N GLY A 42 8.94 0.87 15.04
CA GLY A 42 9.94 1.58 14.25
C GLY A 42 10.23 2.97 14.82
N ALA A 43 9.20 3.73 15.17
CA ALA A 43 9.34 5.03 15.81
C ALA A 43 10.04 4.93 17.17
N VAL A 44 9.67 3.96 18.01
CA VAL A 44 10.32 3.73 19.32
C VAL A 44 11.79 3.41 19.13
N PHE A 45 12.13 2.47 18.25
CA PHE A 45 13.50 2.04 18.01
C PHE A 45 14.36 3.15 17.40
N ALA A 46 13.77 4.00 16.55
CA ALA A 46 14.44 5.19 16.01
C ALA A 46 14.70 6.24 17.10
N ASN A 47 13.74 6.49 17.99
CA ASN A 47 13.90 7.46 19.09
C ASN A 47 14.91 7.00 20.16
N VAL A 48 14.98 5.71 20.43
CA VAL A 48 16.00 5.12 21.33
C VAL A 48 17.38 5.07 20.65
N GLY A 49 17.45 5.31 19.34
CA GLY A 49 18.71 5.33 18.58
C GLY A 49 19.21 3.95 18.17
N LEU A 50 18.35 2.93 18.14
CA LEU A 50 18.70 1.58 17.67
C LEU A 50 18.75 1.50 16.15
N ILE A 51 17.95 2.30 15.44
CA ILE A 51 17.99 2.46 13.99
C ILE A 51 18.10 3.95 13.61
N PRO A 52 18.69 4.28 12.46
CA PRO A 52 18.67 5.65 11.95
C PRO A 52 17.25 6.12 11.74
N SER A 53 16.94 7.33 12.21
CA SER A 53 15.69 8.00 11.87
C SER A 53 15.64 8.28 10.38
N ALA A 54 14.43 8.52 9.87
CA ALA A 54 14.22 8.80 8.46
C ALA A 54 14.91 10.10 7.99
N SER A 55 15.24 11.01 8.92
CA SER A 55 16.05 12.22 8.65
C SER A 55 17.54 11.93 8.49
N ASN A 56 18.02 10.78 8.99
CA ASN A 56 19.42 10.35 8.94
C ASN A 56 19.54 9.15 7.99
N ALA A 57 19.17 9.37 6.73
CA ALA A 57 19.08 8.30 5.73
C ALA A 57 20.44 7.62 5.52
N ILE A 58 20.45 6.30 5.64
CA ILE A 58 21.59 5.44 5.29
C ILE A 58 21.37 4.82 3.90
N PRO A 59 22.44 4.39 3.20
CA PRO A 59 22.33 3.79 1.87
C PRO A 59 21.35 2.60 1.79
N LEU A 60 21.16 1.86 2.88
CA LEU A 60 20.18 0.77 2.97
C LEU A 60 18.75 1.24 2.64
N TYR A 61 18.30 2.39 3.16
CA TYR A 61 16.94 2.89 2.93
C TYR A 61 16.74 3.23 1.45
N SER A 62 17.75 3.82 0.81
CA SER A 62 17.73 4.07 -0.63
C SER A 62 17.60 2.79 -1.44
N ILE A 63 18.27 1.70 -1.06
CA ILE A 63 18.14 0.40 -1.72
C ILE A 63 16.72 -0.16 -1.58
N ILE A 64 16.14 -0.07 -0.38
CA ILE A 64 14.77 -0.56 -0.10
C ILE A 64 13.77 0.17 -1.01
N PHE A 65 13.79 1.50 -1.02
CA PHE A 65 12.83 2.27 -1.82
C PHE A 65 13.09 2.18 -3.32
N LYS A 66 14.34 2.07 -3.75
CA LYS A 66 14.68 2.01 -5.18
C LYS A 66 14.36 0.67 -5.82
N TYR A 67 14.59 -0.44 -5.10
CA TYR A 67 14.51 -1.79 -5.68
C TYR A 67 13.41 -2.62 -5.04
N ILE A 68 13.40 -2.72 -3.71
CA ILE A 68 12.51 -3.65 -2.99
C ILE A 68 11.05 -3.18 -3.06
N ALA A 69 10.78 -1.89 -2.83
CA ALA A 69 9.42 -1.37 -2.81
C ALA A 69 8.69 -1.49 -4.17
N PRO A 70 9.29 -1.11 -5.33
CA PRO A 70 8.65 -1.34 -6.64
C PRO A 70 8.39 -2.82 -6.94
N VAL A 71 9.33 -3.70 -6.59
CA VAL A 71 9.18 -5.14 -6.79
C VAL A 71 8.08 -5.72 -5.89
N ALA A 72 7.95 -5.24 -4.65
CA ALA A 72 6.85 -5.62 -3.76
C ALA A 72 5.48 -5.18 -4.33
N ILE A 73 5.39 -3.96 -4.87
CA ILE A 73 4.18 -3.47 -5.57
C ILE A 73 3.85 -4.38 -6.75
N PHE A 74 4.85 -4.79 -7.54
CA PHE A 74 4.66 -5.74 -8.62
C PHE A 74 4.05 -7.07 -8.14
N TYR A 75 4.58 -7.68 -7.06
CA TYR A 75 4.03 -8.92 -6.52
C TYR A 75 2.60 -8.76 -6.00
N LEU A 76 2.28 -7.64 -5.35
CA LEU A 76 0.92 -7.36 -4.88
C LEU A 76 -0.07 -7.29 -6.05
N VAL A 77 0.34 -6.69 -7.17
CA VAL A 77 -0.47 -6.61 -8.40
C VAL A 77 -0.53 -7.95 -9.13
N LEU A 78 0.48 -8.81 -8.97
CA LEU A 78 0.50 -10.15 -9.59
C LEU A 78 -0.62 -11.07 -9.07
N GLY A 79 -1.13 -10.82 -7.86
CA GLY A 79 -2.31 -11.47 -7.29
C GLY A 79 -3.66 -10.97 -7.84
N VAL A 80 -3.68 -10.00 -8.75
CA VAL A 80 -4.93 -9.40 -9.25
C VAL A 80 -5.58 -10.24 -10.37
N ASN A 81 -6.84 -10.63 -10.16
CA ASN A 81 -7.62 -11.37 -11.14
C ASN A 81 -8.65 -10.47 -11.87
N LEU A 82 -8.34 -10.02 -13.08
CA LEU A 82 -9.24 -9.14 -13.84
C LEU A 82 -10.48 -9.88 -14.36
N ARG A 83 -10.43 -11.22 -14.50
CA ARG A 83 -11.61 -12.02 -14.90
C ARG A 83 -12.71 -11.94 -13.85
N LYS A 84 -12.35 -12.02 -12.56
CA LYS A 84 -13.30 -11.85 -11.44
C LYS A 84 -13.92 -10.44 -11.43
N ILE A 85 -13.12 -9.40 -11.70
CA ILE A 85 -13.62 -8.02 -11.80
C ILE A 85 -14.65 -7.89 -12.94
N LYS A 86 -14.37 -8.48 -14.10
CA LYS A 86 -15.33 -8.48 -15.23
C LYS A 86 -16.64 -9.21 -14.89
N GLN A 87 -16.57 -10.29 -14.11
CA GLN A 87 -17.76 -11.05 -13.67
C GLN A 87 -18.64 -10.28 -12.68
N ALA A 88 -18.09 -9.33 -11.93
CA ALA A 88 -18.86 -8.48 -11.03
C ALA A 88 -19.82 -7.50 -11.76
N GLY A 89 -19.65 -7.35 -13.08
CA GLY A 89 -20.59 -6.67 -13.96
C GLY A 89 -20.37 -5.15 -14.09
N MET A 90 -20.97 -4.58 -15.14
CA MET A 90 -20.90 -3.14 -15.44
C MET A 90 -21.35 -2.22 -14.29
N PRO A 91 -22.38 -2.55 -13.48
CA PRO A 91 -22.79 -1.68 -12.38
C PRO A 91 -21.69 -1.46 -11.34
N MET A 92 -20.90 -2.49 -11.00
CA MET A 92 -19.79 -2.36 -10.05
C MET A 92 -18.69 -1.45 -10.60
N LEU A 93 -18.36 -1.57 -11.89
CA LEU A 93 -17.36 -0.72 -12.54
C LEU A 93 -17.80 0.74 -12.59
N VAL A 94 -19.08 1.01 -12.89
CA VAL A 94 -19.62 2.37 -12.88
C VAL A 94 -19.57 2.98 -11.48
N LEU A 95 -19.99 2.22 -10.45
CA LEU A 95 -19.89 2.68 -9.05
C LEU A 95 -18.44 2.93 -8.63
N PHE A 96 -17.50 2.09 -9.06
CA PHE A 96 -16.08 2.30 -8.81
C PHE A 96 -15.56 3.60 -9.46
N VAL A 97 -15.91 3.87 -10.72
CA VAL A 97 -15.49 5.10 -11.41
C VAL A 97 -16.11 6.33 -10.76
N LEU A 98 -17.40 6.28 -10.40
CA LEU A 98 -18.08 7.36 -9.69
C LEU A 98 -17.45 7.62 -8.32
N GLY A 99 -17.18 6.56 -7.55
CA GLY A 99 -16.49 6.65 -6.26
C GLY A 99 -15.09 7.24 -6.39
N SER A 100 -14.32 6.77 -7.37
CA SER A 100 -12.97 7.28 -7.67
C SER A 100 -13.01 8.77 -8.04
N ALA A 101 -13.96 9.18 -8.90
CA ALA A 101 -14.14 10.58 -9.27
C ALA A 101 -14.54 11.44 -8.08
N ALA A 102 -15.45 10.96 -7.23
CA ALA A 102 -15.84 11.64 -6.00
C ALA A 102 -14.65 11.81 -5.03
N THR A 103 -13.80 10.78 -4.88
CA THR A 103 -12.56 10.86 -4.09
C THR A 103 -11.62 11.93 -4.63
N VAL A 104 -11.38 11.95 -5.95
CA VAL A 104 -10.52 12.96 -6.58
C VAL A 104 -11.09 14.37 -6.37
N ILE A 105 -12.39 14.57 -6.57
CA ILE A 105 -13.06 15.86 -6.34
C ILE A 105 -12.91 16.26 -4.87
N GLY A 106 -13.16 15.37 -3.93
CA GLY A 106 -13.03 15.63 -2.49
C GLY A 106 -11.61 16.04 -2.09
N VAL A 107 -10.59 15.37 -2.64
CA VAL A 107 -9.19 15.72 -2.43
C VAL A 107 -8.87 17.10 -3.02
N VAL A 108 -9.31 17.40 -4.24
CA VAL A 108 -9.09 18.72 -4.87
C VAL A 108 -9.77 19.84 -4.10
N VAL A 109 -11.01 19.64 -3.65
CA VAL A 109 -11.73 20.61 -2.81
C VAL A 109 -11.01 20.82 -1.48
N SER A 110 -10.61 19.75 -0.81
CA SER A 110 -9.84 19.83 0.44
C SER A 110 -8.51 20.58 0.24
N TYR A 111 -7.80 20.28 -0.85
CA TYR A 111 -6.56 20.95 -1.21
C TYR A 111 -6.74 22.45 -1.41
N ALA A 112 -7.83 22.87 -2.07
CA ALA A 112 -8.15 24.29 -2.26
C ALA A 112 -8.52 24.98 -0.93
N LEU A 113 -9.30 24.32 -0.07
CA LEU A 113 -9.75 24.88 1.21
C LEU A 113 -8.63 25.00 2.24
N VAL A 114 -7.78 23.97 2.35
CA VAL A 114 -6.71 23.92 3.35
C VAL A 114 -5.46 24.67 2.87
N SER A 115 -5.27 24.77 1.55
CA SER A 115 -4.08 25.38 0.94
C SER A 115 -2.75 24.86 1.55
N PRO A 116 -2.51 23.54 1.53
CA PRO A 116 -1.39 22.92 2.23
C PRO A 116 0.00 23.30 1.68
N GLN A 117 0.07 24.01 0.55
CA GLN A 117 1.29 24.50 -0.09
C GLN A 117 2.18 25.28 0.88
N ALA A 118 1.57 26.06 1.79
CA ALA A 118 2.31 26.87 2.76
C ALA A 118 3.13 26.03 3.77
N HIS A 119 2.74 24.78 3.99
CA HIS A 119 3.38 23.90 4.98
C HIS A 119 4.10 22.71 4.36
N LEU A 120 3.64 22.23 3.19
CA LEU A 120 4.15 21.03 2.54
C LEU A 120 5.04 21.31 1.31
N ASN A 121 5.14 22.58 0.88
CA ASN A 121 5.97 23.02 -0.24
C ASN A 121 5.77 22.14 -1.50
N GLU A 122 6.85 21.62 -2.08
CA GLU A 122 6.84 20.77 -3.27
C GLU A 122 6.11 19.44 -3.10
N TYR A 123 5.91 18.98 -1.86
CA TYR A 123 5.23 17.72 -1.55
C TYR A 123 3.72 17.85 -1.38
N SER A 124 3.16 19.06 -1.42
CA SER A 124 1.73 19.29 -1.20
C SER A 124 0.86 18.52 -2.20
N ALA A 125 1.13 18.65 -3.49
CA ALA A 125 0.39 17.98 -4.56
C ALA A 125 0.67 16.47 -4.61
N PRO A 126 1.93 15.99 -4.49
CA PRO A 126 2.22 14.57 -4.34
C PRO A 126 1.47 13.89 -3.19
N ILE A 127 1.43 14.51 -2.00
CA ILE A 127 0.71 13.96 -0.84
C ILE A 127 -0.80 13.92 -1.09
N ALA A 128 -1.37 14.95 -1.71
CA ALA A 128 -2.77 14.92 -2.14
C ALA A 128 -3.03 13.74 -3.10
N GLY A 129 -2.12 13.50 -4.06
CA GLY A 129 -2.18 12.34 -4.95
C GLY A 129 -2.05 10.99 -4.23
N MET A 130 -1.18 10.91 -3.22
CA MET A 130 -1.02 9.70 -2.38
C MET A 130 -2.33 9.37 -1.66
N ILE A 131 -2.98 10.37 -1.06
CA ILE A 131 -4.28 10.23 -0.38
C ILE A 131 -5.40 9.91 -1.38
N ALA A 132 -5.46 10.56 -2.54
CA ALA A 132 -6.41 10.16 -3.59
C ALA A 132 -6.21 8.69 -4.01
N GLY A 133 -4.95 8.26 -4.13
CA GLY A 133 -4.58 6.89 -4.44
C GLY A 133 -5.05 5.88 -3.40
N THR A 134 -4.84 6.16 -2.11
CA THR A 134 -5.20 5.25 -1.01
C THR A 134 -6.70 5.02 -0.92
N TYR A 135 -7.52 6.08 -1.05
CA TYR A 135 -8.97 5.96 -0.96
C TYR A 135 -9.63 5.52 -2.28
N THR A 136 -8.85 5.38 -3.36
CA THR A 136 -9.30 4.79 -4.63
C THR A 136 -8.92 3.31 -4.74
N GLY A 137 -7.73 2.92 -4.28
CA GLY A 137 -7.23 1.55 -4.46
C GLY A 137 -6.17 1.10 -3.45
N GLY A 138 -6.14 1.72 -2.27
CA GLY A 138 -5.38 1.28 -1.11
C GLY A 138 -3.89 1.67 -1.10
N SER A 139 -3.18 1.08 -0.15
CA SER A 139 -1.79 1.43 0.17
C SER A 139 -0.81 1.21 -0.99
N ILE A 140 -1.11 0.31 -1.93
CA ILE A 140 -0.30 0.08 -3.13
C ILE A 140 -0.26 1.36 -3.99
N ASN A 141 -1.41 1.98 -4.23
CA ASN A 141 -1.51 3.22 -5.00
C ASN A 141 -0.85 4.39 -4.27
N PHE A 142 -1.06 4.49 -2.96
CA PHE A 142 -0.38 5.48 -2.11
C PHE A 142 1.14 5.40 -2.27
N ASN A 143 1.72 4.20 -2.12
CA ASN A 143 3.16 3.97 -2.22
C ASN A 143 3.68 4.20 -3.64
N ALA A 144 2.91 3.84 -4.67
CA ALA A 144 3.30 4.07 -6.06
C ALA A 144 3.49 5.58 -6.35
N VAL A 145 2.56 6.42 -5.90
CA VAL A 145 2.68 7.89 -6.03
C VAL A 145 3.85 8.41 -5.20
N ALA A 146 4.00 7.93 -3.96
CA ALA A 146 5.10 8.34 -3.08
C ALA A 146 6.48 8.06 -3.70
N LEU A 147 6.68 6.88 -4.29
CA LEU A 147 7.92 6.49 -4.95
C LEU A 147 8.20 7.31 -6.20
N HIS A 148 7.17 7.59 -7.01
CA HIS A 148 7.33 8.36 -8.24
C HIS A 148 7.76 9.80 -7.96
N TYR A 149 7.08 10.45 -7.01
CA TYR A 149 7.37 11.83 -6.59
C TYR A 149 8.41 11.92 -5.46
N LYS A 150 9.05 10.80 -5.10
CA LYS A 150 10.09 10.71 -4.07
C LYS A 150 9.70 11.27 -2.70
N VAL A 151 8.40 11.24 -2.37
CA VAL A 151 7.91 11.68 -1.06
C VAL A 151 8.53 10.81 0.05
N ASN A 152 8.78 9.53 -0.25
CA ASN A 152 9.44 8.58 0.64
C ASN A 152 10.89 8.97 1.02
N GLU A 153 11.55 9.83 0.24
CA GLU A 153 12.88 10.35 0.57
C GLU A 153 12.79 11.45 1.65
N ALA A 154 11.66 12.17 1.73
CA ALA A 154 11.32 13.07 2.83
C ALA A 154 10.79 12.28 4.03
N GLY A 155 11.68 11.52 4.67
CA GLY A 155 11.34 10.45 5.59
C GLY A 155 10.35 10.79 6.73
N VAL A 156 10.50 11.94 7.39
CA VAL A 156 9.58 12.38 8.46
C VAL A 156 8.19 12.67 7.90
N LEU A 157 8.13 13.37 6.76
CA LEU A 157 6.88 13.72 6.11
C LEU A 157 6.17 12.46 5.60
N TYR A 158 6.92 11.54 4.99
CA TYR A 158 6.40 10.26 4.53
C TYR A 158 5.84 9.42 5.68
N ALA A 159 6.63 9.21 6.74
CA ALA A 159 6.21 8.43 7.90
C ALA A 159 4.98 9.04 8.59
N GLY A 160 4.94 10.38 8.72
CA GLY A 160 3.77 11.09 9.23
C GLY A 160 2.54 10.91 8.36
N THR A 161 2.70 11.00 7.03
CA THR A 161 1.59 10.82 6.08
C THR A 161 1.05 9.39 6.12
N VAL A 162 1.92 8.37 6.18
CA VAL A 162 1.52 6.96 6.32
C VAL A 162 0.79 6.71 7.65
N ALA A 163 1.27 7.30 8.75
CA ALA A 163 0.61 7.16 10.04
C ALA A 163 -0.79 7.78 10.03
N VAL A 164 -0.93 8.99 9.49
CA VAL A 164 -2.23 9.65 9.30
C VAL A 164 -3.13 8.80 8.40
N ASP A 165 -2.64 8.30 7.27
CA ASP A 165 -3.42 7.48 6.35
C ASP A 165 -4.01 6.24 7.03
N ASN A 166 -3.19 5.49 7.77
CA ASN A 166 -3.64 4.28 8.46
C ASN A 166 -4.71 4.56 9.52
N VAL A 167 -4.54 5.63 10.30
CA VAL A 167 -5.51 6.03 11.32
C VAL A 167 -6.82 6.49 10.68
N LEU A 168 -6.75 7.34 9.66
CA LEU A 168 -7.92 7.86 8.96
C LEU A 168 -8.63 6.77 8.17
N THR A 169 -7.92 5.83 7.56
CA THR A 169 -8.51 4.65 6.91
C THR A 169 -9.30 3.82 7.91
N THR A 170 -8.75 3.60 9.11
CA THR A 170 -9.45 2.87 10.17
C THR A 170 -10.74 3.59 10.56
N LEU A 171 -10.68 4.91 10.80
CA LEU A 171 -11.84 5.71 11.14
C LEU A 171 -12.88 5.73 10.02
N TRP A 172 -12.44 5.91 8.77
CA TRP A 172 -13.25 5.91 7.57
C TRP A 172 -13.99 4.58 7.39
N MET A 173 -13.31 3.45 7.57
CA MET A 173 -13.92 2.12 7.51
C MET A 173 -14.99 1.93 8.60
N LEU A 174 -14.74 2.43 9.82
CA LEU A 174 -15.75 2.38 10.89
C LEU A 174 -16.99 3.21 10.54
N VAL A 175 -16.80 4.43 10.04
CA VAL A 175 -17.90 5.31 9.64
C VAL A 175 -18.69 4.71 8.47
N THR A 176 -18.01 4.25 7.42
CA THR A 176 -18.66 3.67 6.24
C THR A 176 -19.45 2.40 6.56
N LEU A 177 -18.96 1.54 7.45
CA LEU A 177 -19.71 0.37 7.93
C LEU A 177 -20.92 0.75 8.80
N ALA A 178 -20.85 1.87 9.52
CA ALA A 178 -21.97 2.37 10.33
C ALA A 178 -23.08 3.03 9.48
N ILE A 179 -22.74 3.64 8.34
CA ILE A 179 -23.69 4.38 7.49
C ILE A 179 -24.91 3.53 7.10
N PRO A 180 -24.78 2.32 6.51
CA PRO A 180 -25.95 1.51 6.14
C PRO A 180 -26.85 1.19 7.33
N LYS A 181 -26.25 0.91 8.50
CA LYS A 181 -26.98 0.58 9.74
C LYS A 181 -27.83 1.76 10.22
N VAL A 182 -27.30 2.99 10.14
CA VAL A 182 -28.03 4.21 10.50
C VAL A 182 -29.08 4.55 9.43
N MET A 183 -28.71 4.47 8.15
CA MET A 183 -29.60 4.78 7.02
C MET A 183 -30.78 3.82 6.92
N HIS A 184 -30.62 2.55 7.27
CA HIS A 184 -31.71 1.57 7.27
C HIS A 184 -32.87 1.97 8.21
N SER A 185 -32.59 2.75 9.26
CA SER A 185 -33.63 3.31 10.14
C SER A 185 -34.45 4.42 9.49
N LEU A 186 -33.92 5.10 8.48
CA LEU A 186 -34.56 6.25 7.81
C LEU A 186 -35.06 5.89 6.40
N TRP A 187 -34.45 4.90 5.75
CA TRP A 187 -34.78 4.41 4.43
C TRP A 187 -34.56 2.90 4.39
N PRO A 188 -35.60 2.08 4.67
CA PRO A 188 -35.48 0.62 4.61
C PRO A 188 -35.26 0.21 3.14
N GLY A 189 -34.00 -0.03 2.80
CA GLY A 189 -33.60 -0.66 1.54
C GLY A 189 -33.80 -2.17 1.61
N LYS A 190 -33.65 -2.87 0.48
CA LYS A 190 -33.52 -4.34 0.48
C LYS A 190 -32.34 -4.73 1.37
N ASP A 191 -32.51 -5.77 2.19
CA ASP A 191 -31.42 -6.41 2.91
C ASP A 191 -30.30 -6.75 1.91
N ILE A 192 -29.21 -5.99 1.96
CA ILE A 192 -27.96 -6.40 1.32
C ILE A 192 -27.47 -7.51 2.22
N ILE A 193 -27.62 -8.76 1.76
CA ILE A 193 -27.07 -9.93 2.44
C ILE A 193 -25.60 -9.60 2.71
N GLN A 194 -25.29 -9.39 4.00
CA GLN A 194 -23.94 -9.28 4.50
C GLN A 194 -23.32 -10.67 4.39
N THR A 195 -22.96 -11.08 3.18
CA THR A 195 -21.91 -12.10 3.05
C THR A 195 -20.65 -11.37 3.46
N THR A 196 -20.33 -11.59 4.72
CA THR A 196 -19.37 -10.89 5.54
C THR A 196 -18.09 -10.65 4.76
N ALA A 197 -17.75 -9.37 4.53
CA ALA A 197 -16.40 -8.97 4.13
C ALA A 197 -15.34 -9.50 5.13
N GLU A 198 -15.78 -9.84 6.35
CA GLU A 198 -15.04 -10.58 7.37
C GLU A 198 -14.74 -12.04 6.97
N GLU A 199 -15.66 -12.76 6.34
CA GLU A 199 -15.42 -14.12 5.83
C GLU A 199 -14.51 -14.09 4.59
N ALA A 200 -14.69 -13.12 3.68
CA ALA A 200 -13.82 -12.96 2.51
C ALA A 200 -12.38 -12.55 2.87
N SER A 201 -12.20 -11.76 3.95
CA SER A 201 -10.87 -11.38 4.46
C SER A 201 -10.23 -12.49 5.28
N ILE A 202 -11.00 -13.32 5.99
CA ILE A 202 -10.50 -14.50 6.72
C ILE A 202 -10.16 -15.66 5.78
N GLU A 203 -10.90 -15.86 4.67
CA GLU A 203 -10.59 -16.88 3.66
C GLU A 203 -9.34 -16.52 2.83
N ALA A 204 -9.14 -15.24 2.50
CA ALA A 204 -7.97 -14.77 1.77
C ALA A 204 -6.66 -14.87 2.57
N VAL A 205 -6.73 -14.90 3.90
CA VAL A 205 -5.57 -15.09 4.79
C VAL A 205 -5.27 -16.60 5.01
N ASN A 206 -6.24 -17.48 4.78
CA ASN A 206 -6.13 -18.93 5.09
C ASN A 206 -5.71 -19.82 3.90
N LYS A 207 -5.63 -19.28 2.68
CA LYS A 207 -4.95 -19.96 1.57
C LYS A 207 -3.62 -19.28 1.31
N ASN A 208 -2.63 -20.10 0.95
CA ASN A 208 -1.31 -19.75 0.42
C ASN A 208 -0.17 -19.90 1.42
N HIS A 209 0.20 -21.16 1.66
CA HIS A 209 1.60 -21.46 1.95
C HIS A 209 2.35 -21.28 0.62
N MET A 210 3.09 -20.17 0.51
CA MET A 210 4.02 -19.96 -0.58
C MET A 210 5.10 -21.05 -0.50
N ASP A 211 5.19 -21.91 -1.51
CA ASP A 211 6.18 -22.98 -1.54
C ASP A 211 7.57 -22.37 -1.81
N TYR A 212 8.64 -23.06 -1.39
CA TYR A 212 10.01 -22.61 -1.70
C TYR A 212 10.22 -22.47 -3.23
N ARG A 213 9.46 -23.24 -4.01
CA ARG A 213 9.43 -23.18 -5.48
C ARG A 213 8.89 -21.86 -6.00
N ASP A 214 7.84 -21.34 -5.38
CA ASP A 214 7.24 -20.07 -5.77
C ASP A 214 8.25 -18.94 -5.53
N PHE A 215 9.00 -19.00 -4.43
CA PHE A 215 10.06 -18.04 -4.14
C PHE A 215 11.18 -18.04 -5.20
N ILE A 216 11.60 -19.23 -5.66
CA ILE A 216 12.62 -19.39 -6.71
C ILE A 216 12.18 -18.76 -8.03
N ILE A 217 10.87 -18.75 -8.33
CA ILE A 217 10.32 -18.17 -9.56
C ILE A 217 10.04 -16.68 -9.39
N LEU A 218 9.45 -16.28 -8.27
CA LEU A 218 9.04 -14.89 -8.02
C LEU A 218 10.25 -13.96 -7.98
N LEU A 219 11.33 -14.35 -7.30
CA LEU A 219 12.51 -13.50 -7.14
C LEU A 219 13.11 -13.04 -8.48
N PRO A 220 13.49 -13.93 -9.43
CA PRO A 220 13.98 -13.50 -10.73
C PRO A 220 12.89 -12.81 -11.56
N LEU A 221 11.62 -13.19 -11.42
CA LEU A 221 10.51 -12.56 -12.14
C LEU A 221 10.33 -11.09 -11.76
N GLY A 222 10.34 -10.77 -10.47
CA GLY A 222 10.24 -9.40 -9.98
C GLY A 222 11.45 -8.55 -10.36
N LEU A 223 12.66 -9.11 -10.28
CA LEU A 223 13.88 -8.43 -10.74
C LEU A 223 13.85 -8.18 -12.25
N ALA A 224 13.44 -9.15 -13.05
CA ALA A 224 13.30 -9.00 -14.49
C ALA A 224 12.26 -7.94 -14.85
N ALA A 225 11.09 -7.97 -14.22
CA ALA A 225 10.05 -6.96 -14.40
C ALA A 225 10.54 -5.55 -14.05
N PHE A 226 11.32 -5.41 -12.98
CA PHE A 226 11.93 -4.14 -12.60
C PHE A 226 12.95 -3.65 -13.64
N VAL A 227 13.86 -4.50 -14.10
CA VAL A 227 14.86 -4.14 -15.12
C VAL A 227 14.19 -3.76 -16.44
N ILE A 228 13.20 -4.53 -16.89
CA ILE A 228 12.41 -4.23 -18.09
C ILE A 228 11.69 -2.89 -17.94
N SER A 229 11.10 -2.62 -16.78
CA SER A 229 10.45 -1.34 -16.50
C SER A 229 11.43 -0.16 -16.64
N GLN A 230 12.63 -0.26 -16.05
CA GLN A 230 13.67 0.78 -16.17
C GLN A 230 14.15 0.96 -17.61
N ALA A 231 14.33 -0.12 -18.35
CA ALA A 231 14.70 -0.08 -19.76
C ALA A 231 13.64 0.65 -20.60
N ILE A 232 12.35 0.31 -20.42
CA ILE A 232 11.24 0.96 -21.13
C ILE A 232 11.18 2.45 -20.79
N THR A 233 11.28 2.82 -19.51
CA THR A 233 11.27 4.24 -19.11
C THR A 233 12.47 5.02 -19.67
N THR A 234 13.60 4.35 -19.93
CA THR A 234 14.75 4.99 -20.61
C THR A 234 14.41 5.37 -22.06
N TYR A 235 13.64 4.52 -22.77
CA TYR A 235 13.18 4.82 -24.14
C TYR A 235 11.93 5.72 -24.18
N PHE A 236 11.10 5.67 -23.14
CA PHE A 236 9.88 6.48 -23.01
C PHE A 236 9.87 7.25 -21.67
N PRO A 237 10.67 8.33 -21.53
CA PRO A 237 10.83 9.05 -20.26
C PRO A 237 9.54 9.68 -19.71
N ALA A 238 8.54 9.89 -20.58
CA ALA A 238 7.24 10.41 -20.19
C ALA A 238 6.39 9.40 -19.39
N VAL A 239 6.73 8.10 -19.43
CA VAL A 239 5.99 7.04 -18.73
C VAL A 239 6.76 6.63 -17.47
N PRO A 240 6.23 6.92 -16.27
CA PRO A 240 6.82 6.51 -15.01
C PRO A 240 7.08 5.00 -14.93
N SER A 241 8.24 4.60 -14.44
CA SER A 241 8.62 3.19 -14.26
C SER A 241 7.63 2.42 -13.38
N ILE A 242 7.00 3.09 -12.42
CA ILE A 242 5.99 2.49 -11.54
C ILE A 242 4.72 2.08 -12.31
N LEU A 243 4.36 2.80 -13.38
CA LEU A 243 3.23 2.42 -14.24
C LEU A 243 3.62 1.24 -15.14
N VAL A 244 4.85 1.23 -15.64
CA VAL A 244 5.34 0.13 -16.49
C VAL A 244 5.40 -1.17 -15.69
N ILE A 245 5.99 -1.16 -14.50
CA ILE A 245 6.14 -2.37 -13.69
C ILE A 245 4.78 -2.92 -13.21
N THR A 246 3.83 -2.05 -12.83
CA THR A 246 2.47 -2.49 -12.47
C THR A 246 1.70 -3.01 -13.67
N THR A 247 1.88 -2.43 -14.86
CA THR A 247 1.28 -2.93 -16.11
C THR A 247 1.81 -4.32 -16.46
N ILE A 248 3.14 -4.54 -16.37
CA ILE A 248 3.74 -5.87 -16.53
C ILE A 248 3.13 -6.85 -15.52
N GLY A 249 3.00 -6.44 -14.25
CA GLY A 249 2.35 -7.22 -13.20
C GLY A 249 0.92 -7.62 -13.56
N LEU A 250 0.09 -6.68 -13.99
CA LEU A 250 -1.29 -6.94 -14.38
C LEU A 250 -1.41 -7.90 -15.56
N ILE A 251 -0.55 -7.75 -16.57
CA ILE A 251 -0.52 -8.63 -17.74
C ILE A 251 -0.15 -10.06 -17.31
N LEU A 252 0.91 -10.21 -16.52
CA LEU A 252 1.34 -11.52 -16.02
C LEU A 252 0.31 -12.15 -15.09
N ALA A 253 -0.38 -11.34 -14.28
CA ALA A 253 -1.45 -11.80 -13.39
C ALA A 253 -2.63 -12.44 -14.13
N GLN A 254 -2.79 -12.19 -15.45
CA GLN A 254 -3.87 -12.82 -16.23
C GLN A 254 -3.49 -14.20 -16.78
N ILE A 255 -2.24 -14.62 -16.57
CA ILE A 255 -1.72 -15.94 -16.95
C ILE A 255 -1.76 -16.82 -15.70
N ASP A 256 -2.55 -17.90 -15.75
CA ASP A 256 -2.82 -18.76 -14.58
C ASP A 256 -1.53 -19.29 -13.90
N ARG A 257 -0.47 -19.52 -14.68
CA ARG A 257 0.85 -19.95 -14.16
C ARG A 257 1.50 -18.95 -13.21
N PHE A 258 1.33 -17.65 -13.44
CA PHE A 258 1.96 -16.61 -12.62
C PHE A 258 1.03 -16.13 -11.50
N HIS A 259 -0.28 -16.09 -11.76
CA HIS A 259 -1.29 -15.74 -10.76
C HIS A 259 -1.22 -16.66 -9.53
N ASN A 260 -1.11 -17.96 -9.75
CA ASN A 260 -1.10 -18.95 -8.67
C ASN A 260 0.20 -18.96 -7.84
N LEU A 261 1.23 -18.20 -8.22
CA LEU A 261 2.51 -18.13 -7.48
C LEU A 261 2.43 -17.23 -6.25
N VAL A 262 1.61 -16.18 -6.31
CA VAL A 262 1.39 -15.26 -5.18
C VAL A 262 0.16 -15.66 -4.37
N GLY A 263 -0.64 -16.56 -4.97
CA GLY A 263 -1.72 -17.31 -4.35
C GLY A 263 -3.11 -16.70 -4.50
#